data_AF-A0A842S8E7-F1
#
_entry.id   AF-A0A842S8E7-F1
#
_cell.length_a   1.000
_cell.length_b   1.000
_cell.length_c   1.000
_cell.angle_alpha   90.00
_cell.angle_beta   90.00
_cell.angle_gamma   90.00
#
_symmetry.space_group_name_H-M   'P 1'
#
loop_
_entity.id
_entity.type
_entity.pdbx_description
1 polymer ?
#
loop_
_entity_poly.entity_id
_entity_poly.type
_entity_poly.pdbx_seq_one_letter_code
_entity_poly.pdbx_strand_id
1 'polypeptide(L)'
;MSNTNFFNKPEKEYIQLFGKLYKKRGFTNTLGQIFAILSYKANTPEEGLDQQEIARMIDRSVSTASRLLNKLVDMQYCNFIEQINENDRRERKYYMSKSINQIASRRFKFLIKESKELKNELISIQDEIPKNQQDNHEEISKHLEYLISQVEKLIEFYSRVLKLSKELFD
;
A
#
# COMPACT_ATOMS: atom_id res chain seq x y z
N MET A 1 26.40 -12.19 20.10
CA MET A 1 25.07 -12.62 19.63
C MET A 1 24.05 -11.62 20.12
N SER A 2 23.40 -10.87 19.23
CA SER A 2 22.21 -10.07 19.57
C SER A 2 21.11 -10.47 18.61
N ASN A 3 20.26 -11.40 19.02
CA ASN A 3 18.98 -11.67 18.36
C ASN A 3 18.02 -10.53 18.71
N THR A 4 18.25 -9.34 18.15
CA THR A 4 17.25 -8.27 18.15
C THR A 4 16.23 -8.61 17.08
N ASN A 5 15.18 -9.34 17.47
CA ASN A 5 14.00 -9.49 16.63
C ASN A 5 13.28 -8.13 16.57
N PHE A 6 13.63 -7.32 15.56
CA PHE A 6 12.99 -6.01 15.33
C PHE A 6 11.49 -6.10 15.02
N PHE A 7 11.02 -7.30 14.67
CA PHE A 7 9.67 -7.58 14.23
C PHE A 7 9.20 -8.92 14.79
N ASN A 8 7.94 -8.97 15.22
CA ASN A 8 7.26 -10.23 15.53
C ASN A 8 7.02 -11.06 14.24
N LYS A 9 6.61 -12.32 14.38
CA LYS A 9 6.42 -13.22 13.22
C LYS A 9 5.42 -12.66 12.17
N PRO A 10 4.24 -12.14 12.55
CA PRO A 10 3.34 -11.47 11.61
C PRO A 10 3.95 -10.29 10.86
N GLU A 11 4.69 -9.42 11.55
CA GLU A 11 5.35 -8.25 10.95
C GLU A 11 6.43 -8.64 9.94
N LYS A 12 7.20 -9.71 10.23
CA LYS A 12 8.17 -10.25 9.28
C LYS A 12 7.50 -10.77 8.01
N GLU A 13 6.40 -11.50 8.17
CA GLU A 13 5.62 -12.02 7.03
C GLU A 13 5.04 -10.88 6.20
N TYR A 14 4.52 -9.83 6.84
CA TYR A 14 4.05 -8.61 6.19
C TYR A 14 5.15 -7.91 5.35
N ILE A 15 6.33 -7.68 5.95
CA ILE A 15 7.48 -7.05 5.27
C ILE A 15 7.94 -7.88 4.06
N GLN A 16 7.96 -9.21 4.20
CA GLN A 16 8.32 -10.12 3.10
C GLN A 16 7.27 -10.15 1.98
N LEU A 17 5.98 -10.09 2.33
CA LEU A 17 4.87 -10.02 1.36
C LEU A 17 4.93 -8.73 0.53
N PHE A 18 5.21 -7.58 1.16
CA PHE A 18 5.33 -6.31 0.45
C PHE A 18 6.49 -6.30 -0.56
N GLY A 19 7.62 -6.91 -0.20
CA GLY A 19 8.73 -7.14 -1.12
C GLY A 19 8.32 -7.88 -2.40
N LYS A 20 7.38 -8.83 -2.30
CA LYS A 20 6.82 -9.56 -3.45
C LYS A 20 5.75 -8.77 -4.21
N LEU A 21 4.85 -8.08 -3.50
CA LEU A 21 3.71 -7.35 -4.07
C LEU A 21 4.15 -6.20 -4.99
N TYR A 22 5.20 -5.48 -4.62
CA TYR A 22 5.67 -4.31 -5.39
C TYR A 22 6.61 -4.67 -6.54
N LYS A 23 6.90 -5.97 -6.77
CA LYS A 23 7.69 -6.42 -7.92
C LYS A 23 7.08 -5.97 -9.25
N LYS A 24 5.74 -5.98 -9.36
CA LYS A 24 5.01 -5.47 -10.54
C LYS A 24 5.13 -3.94 -10.74
N ARG A 25 5.59 -3.21 -9.73
CA ARG A 25 5.88 -1.76 -9.79
C ARG A 25 7.38 -1.47 -9.99
N GLY A 26 8.17 -2.48 -10.38
CA GLY A 26 9.61 -2.33 -10.60
C GLY A 26 10.44 -2.30 -9.32
N PHE A 27 9.86 -2.64 -8.16
CA PHE A 27 10.62 -2.72 -6.92
C PHE A 27 11.38 -4.05 -6.88
N THR A 28 12.65 -3.98 -6.47
CA THR A 28 13.35 -5.17 -6.00
C THR A 28 12.75 -5.61 -4.67
N ASN A 29 12.88 -6.90 -4.32
CA ASN A 29 12.36 -7.44 -3.07
C ASN A 29 12.81 -6.62 -1.85
N THR A 30 14.10 -6.27 -1.79
CA THR A 30 14.68 -5.46 -0.71
C THR A 30 14.17 -4.02 -0.69
N LEU A 31 13.91 -3.41 -1.85
CA LEU A 31 13.31 -2.08 -1.93
C LEU A 31 11.88 -2.07 -1.37
N GLY A 32 11.10 -3.12 -1.68
CA GLY A 32 9.75 -3.30 -1.12
C GLY A 32 9.76 -3.58 0.39
N GLN A 33 10.78 -4.27 0.89
CA GLN A 33 10.98 -4.46 2.34
C GLN A 33 11.27 -3.14 3.05
N ILE A 34 12.17 -2.29 2.52
CA ILE A 34 12.45 -0.96 3.10
C ILE A 34 11.19 -0.10 3.09
N PHE A 35 10.45 -0.09 1.98
CA PHE A 35 9.17 0.62 1.89
C PHE A 35 8.17 0.14 2.95
N ALA A 36 8.05 -1.18 3.17
CA ALA A 36 7.18 -1.74 4.19
C ALA A 36 7.61 -1.36 5.62
N ILE A 37 8.91 -1.35 5.90
CA ILE A 37 9.48 -0.94 7.19
C ILE A 37 9.12 0.51 7.48
N LEU A 38 9.36 1.42 6.52
CA LEU A 38 9.04 2.84 6.69
C LEU A 38 7.53 3.04 6.88
N SER A 39 6.69 2.34 6.10
CA SER A 39 5.23 2.40 6.23
C SER A 39 4.71 1.90 7.58
N TYR A 40 5.48 1.06 8.27
CA TYR A 40 5.07 0.49 9.54
C TYR A 40 5.64 1.24 10.75
N LYS A 41 6.87 1.76 10.65
CA LYS A 41 7.62 2.32 11.79
C LYS A 41 7.98 3.79 11.68
N ALA A 42 7.82 4.42 10.52
CA ALA A 42 8.32 5.76 10.25
C ALA A 42 7.34 6.56 9.39
N ASN A 43 6.14 6.79 9.92
CA ASN A 43 5.09 7.49 9.19
C ASN A 43 5.16 9.01 9.36
N THR A 44 5.83 9.48 10.40
CA THR A 44 6.09 10.90 10.65
C THR A 44 7.59 11.21 10.67
N PRO A 45 8.00 12.49 10.54
CA PRO A 45 9.40 12.88 10.66
C PRO A 45 10.04 12.48 12.00
N GLU A 46 9.28 12.52 13.10
CA GLU A 46 9.73 12.20 14.46
C GLU A 46 10.01 10.70 14.63
N GLU A 47 9.27 9.86 13.91
CA GLU A 47 9.46 8.40 13.86
C GLU A 47 10.51 7.96 12.82
N GLY A 48 11.19 8.93 12.18
CA GLY A 48 12.12 8.65 11.08
C GLY A 48 13.25 7.70 11.50
N LEU A 49 13.61 6.78 10.60
CA LEU A 49 14.66 5.79 10.82
C LEU A 49 15.94 6.16 10.08
N ASP A 50 17.10 5.94 10.68
CA ASP A 50 18.38 6.12 10.01
C ASP A 50 18.75 4.92 9.13
N GLN A 51 19.80 5.11 8.31
CA GLN A 51 20.28 4.09 7.38
C GLN A 51 20.83 2.85 8.08
N GLN A 52 21.36 2.97 9.31
CA GLN A 52 21.89 1.85 10.08
C GLN A 52 20.76 1.01 10.67
N GLU A 53 19.72 1.65 11.21
CA GLU A 53 18.50 1.01 11.69
C GLU A 53 17.86 0.18 10.58
N ILE A 54 17.65 0.80 9.41
CA ILE A 54 17.05 0.11 8.25
C ILE A 54 17.94 -1.02 7.75
N ALA A 55 19.26 -0.83 7.67
CA ALA A 55 20.21 -1.86 7.26
C ALA A 55 20.15 -3.10 8.16
N ARG A 56 20.05 -2.90 9.48
CA ARG A 56 19.88 -3.99 10.46
C ARG A 56 18.54 -4.71 10.27
N MET A 57 17.46 -3.95 10.00
CA MET A 57 16.12 -4.51 9.82
C MET A 57 15.95 -5.36 8.56
N ILE A 58 16.69 -5.05 7.48
CA ILE A 58 16.67 -5.83 6.21
C ILE A 58 17.83 -6.82 6.08
N ASP A 59 18.69 -6.92 7.10
CA ASP A 59 19.90 -7.75 7.10
C ASP A 59 20.81 -7.48 5.88
N ARG A 60 21.16 -6.20 5.66
CA ARG A 60 22.06 -5.76 4.57
C ARG A 60 23.05 -4.72 5.04
N SER A 61 24.00 -4.36 4.18
CA SER A 61 24.94 -3.28 4.45
C SER A 61 24.26 -1.91 4.50
N VAL A 62 24.82 -0.99 5.28
CA VAL A 62 24.39 0.42 5.33
C VAL A 62 24.47 1.06 3.95
N SER A 63 25.48 0.74 3.15
CA SER A 63 25.59 1.20 1.77
C SER A 63 24.44 0.74 0.87
N THR A 64 23.96 -0.50 1.06
CA THR A 64 22.81 -1.03 0.33
C THR A 64 21.53 -0.31 0.76
N ALA A 65 21.31 -0.14 2.07
CA ALA A 65 20.17 0.59 2.60
C ALA A 65 20.16 2.03 2.09
N SER A 66 21.29 2.74 2.16
CA SER A 66 21.46 4.11 1.69
C SER A 66 21.08 4.28 0.21
N ARG A 67 21.61 3.42 -0.66
CA ARG A 67 21.31 3.44 -2.10
C ARG A 67 19.82 3.23 -2.38
N LEU A 68 19.19 2.28 -1.68
CA LEU A 68 17.77 1.97 -1.88
C LEU A 68 16.85 3.05 -1.27
N LEU A 69 17.24 3.68 -0.16
CA LEU A 69 16.52 4.81 0.43
C LEU A 69 16.56 6.02 -0.48
N ASN A 70 17.72 6.38 -1.03
CA ASN A 70 17.80 7.47 -2.00
C ASN A 70 16.92 7.18 -3.22
N LYS A 71 16.86 5.93 -3.70
CA LYS A 71 15.92 5.54 -4.75
C LYS A 71 14.45 5.73 -4.35
N LEU A 72 14.06 5.42 -3.10
CA LEU A 72 12.70 5.68 -2.62
C LEU A 72 12.40 7.18 -2.52
N VAL A 73 13.39 8.01 -2.17
CA VAL A 73 13.29 9.47 -2.18
C VAL A 73 13.09 9.99 -3.60
N ASP A 74 13.91 9.55 -4.56
CA ASP A 74 13.81 9.94 -5.97
C ASP A 74 12.45 9.58 -6.56
N MET A 75 11.90 8.43 -6.14
CA MET A 75 10.57 7.97 -6.53
C MET A 75 9.43 8.63 -5.72
N GLN A 76 9.75 9.53 -4.80
CA GLN A 76 8.81 10.26 -3.92
C GLN A 76 8.00 9.36 -2.97
N TYR A 77 8.50 8.17 -2.63
CA TYR A 77 7.88 7.26 -1.67
C TYR A 77 8.25 7.61 -0.21
N CYS A 78 9.44 8.16 0.02
CA CYS A 78 9.88 8.62 1.34
C CYS A 78 10.54 10.00 1.26
N ASN A 79 10.60 10.69 2.40
CA ASN A 79 11.38 11.90 2.60
C ASN A 79 12.42 11.65 3.69
N PHE A 80 13.30 12.61 3.90
CA PHE A 80 14.21 12.61 5.05
C PHE A 80 14.30 13.99 5.69
N ILE A 81 14.58 13.99 6.98
CA ILE A 81 15.06 15.18 7.71
C ILE A 81 16.53 14.99 8.05
N GLU A 82 17.29 16.08 8.03
CA GLU A 82 18.65 16.08 8.55
C GLU A 82 18.63 16.47 10.03
N GLN A 83 19.25 15.65 10.87
CA GLN A 83 19.41 15.88 12.30
C GLN A 83 20.88 15.79 12.69
N ILE A 84 21.28 16.51 13.74
CA ILE A 84 22.59 16.36 14.36
C ILE A 84 22.43 15.34 15.48
N ASN A 85 23.21 14.27 15.43
CA ASN A 85 23.18 13.25 16.48
C ASN A 85 24.09 13.62 17.66
N GLU A 86 24.07 12.79 18.70
CA GLU A 86 24.82 12.98 19.95
C GLU A 86 26.34 13.12 19.75
N ASN A 87 26.87 12.72 18.58
CA ASN A 87 28.28 12.82 18.23
C ASN A 87 28.59 14.00 17.29
N ASP A 88 27.70 14.99 17.23
CA ASP A 88 27.82 16.18 16.36
C ASP A 88 27.91 15.86 14.86
N ARG A 89 27.41 14.68 14.45
CA ARG A 89 27.38 14.26 13.05
C ARG A 89 26.00 14.45 12.47
N ARG A 90 25.96 14.94 11.22
CA ARG A 90 24.72 14.99 10.44
C ARG A 90 24.28 13.58 10.08
N GLU A 91 23.06 13.24 10.45
CA GLU A 91 22.38 12.03 10.04
C GLU A 91 21.06 12.34 9.34
N ARG A 92 20.63 11.41 8.50
CA ARG A 92 19.34 11.48 7.81
C ARG A 92 18.39 10.49 8.44
N LYS A 93 17.26 10.99 8.96
CA LYS A 93 16.12 10.16 9.38
C LYS A 93 15.10 10.12 8.25
N TYR A 94 14.83 8.92 7.75
CA TYR A 94 13.92 8.67 6.62
C TYR A 94 12.54 8.29 7.13
N TYR A 95 11.50 8.85 6.50
CA TYR A 95 10.10 8.62 6.85
C TYR A 95 9.23 8.61 5.60
N MET A 96 8.03 8.05 5.70
CA MET A 96 7.10 7.96 4.59
C MET A 96 6.66 9.34 4.09
N SER A 97 6.68 9.53 2.77
CA SER A 97 6.20 10.79 2.20
C SER A 97 4.68 10.86 2.28
N LYS A 98 4.12 11.97 2.77
CA LYS A 98 2.67 12.23 2.72
C LYS A 98 2.12 12.15 1.28
N SER A 99 2.94 12.39 0.27
CA SER A 99 2.55 12.28 -1.15
C SER A 99 2.12 10.86 -1.53
N ILE A 100 2.73 9.81 -0.96
CA ILE A 100 2.36 8.43 -1.34
C ILE A 100 1.00 8.03 -0.78
N ASN A 101 0.65 8.50 0.41
CA ASN A 101 -0.66 8.28 1.00
C ASN A 101 -1.73 9.11 0.30
N GLN A 102 -1.38 10.32 -0.16
CA GLN A 102 -2.25 11.09 -1.04
C GLN A 102 -2.43 10.40 -2.41
N ILE A 103 -1.39 9.80 -2.99
CA ILE A 103 -1.46 9.04 -4.25
C ILE A 103 -2.28 7.77 -4.07
N ALA A 104 -2.04 7.00 -2.99
CA ALA A 104 -2.82 5.81 -2.65
C ALA A 104 -4.28 6.16 -2.37
N SER A 105 -4.53 7.21 -1.59
CA SER A 105 -5.89 7.70 -1.31
C SER A 105 -6.60 8.19 -2.57
N ARG A 106 -5.92 8.94 -3.46
CA ARG A 106 -6.45 9.34 -4.77
C ARG A 106 -6.76 8.12 -5.62
N ARG A 107 -5.89 7.11 -5.62
CA ARG A 107 -6.08 5.88 -6.38
C ARG A 107 -7.25 5.06 -5.84
N PHE A 108 -7.40 4.90 -4.51
CA PHE A 108 -8.55 4.22 -3.93
C PHE A 108 -9.85 4.98 -4.19
N LYS A 109 -9.86 6.31 -4.08
CA LYS A 109 -11.01 7.14 -4.50
C LYS A 109 -11.40 6.90 -5.96
N PHE A 110 -10.41 6.84 -6.84
CA PHE A 110 -10.62 6.56 -8.26
C PHE A 110 -11.17 5.14 -8.49
N LEU A 111 -10.58 4.12 -7.87
CA LEU A 111 -11.04 2.74 -7.98
C LEU A 111 -12.47 2.56 -7.44
N ILE A 112 -12.82 3.25 -6.35
CA ILE A 112 -14.20 3.29 -5.83
C ILE A 112 -15.15 3.92 -6.87
N LYS A 113 -14.73 5.00 -7.53
CA LYS A 113 -15.53 5.66 -8.58
C LYS A 113 -15.76 4.72 -9.77
N GLU A 114 -14.71 4.15 -10.36
CA GLU A 114 -14.82 3.20 -11.48
C GLU A 114 -15.70 2.00 -11.11
N SER A 115 -15.57 1.49 -9.89
CA SER A 115 -16.38 0.36 -9.43
C SER A 115 -17.87 0.73 -9.30
N LYS A 116 -18.18 1.97 -8.89
CA LYS A 116 -19.56 2.46 -8.86
C LYS A 116 -20.14 2.63 -10.26
N GLU A 117 -19.34 3.13 -11.20
CA GLU A 117 -19.72 3.25 -12.62
C GLU A 117 -20.03 1.87 -13.20
N LEU A 118 -19.13 0.90 -13.01
CA LEU A 118 -19.34 -0.50 -13.43
C LEU A 118 -20.60 -1.13 -12.80
N LYS A 119 -20.84 -0.89 -11.50
CA LYS A 119 -22.07 -1.37 -10.84
C LYS A 119 -23.33 -0.81 -11.53
N ASN A 120 -23.33 0.48 -11.84
CA ASN A 120 -24.48 1.12 -12.49
C ASN A 120 -24.70 0.59 -13.91
N GLU A 121 -23.63 0.32 -14.67
CA GLU A 121 -23.70 -0.32 -15.98
C GLU A 121 -24.30 -1.73 -15.88
N LEU A 122 -23.87 -2.54 -14.92
CA LEU A 122 -24.42 -3.89 -14.71
C LEU A 122 -25.91 -3.87 -14.36
N ILE A 123 -26.36 -2.90 -13.55
CA ILE A 123 -27.78 -2.71 -13.24
C ILE A 123 -28.56 -2.30 -14.50
N SER A 124 -28.03 -1.37 -15.30
CA SER A 124 -28.66 -0.98 -16.58
C SER A 124 -28.84 -2.18 -17.52
N ILE A 125 -27.79 -3.00 -17.65
CA ILE A 125 -27.84 -4.22 -18.46
C ILE A 125 -28.93 -5.16 -17.93
N GLN A 126 -29.05 -5.31 -16.60
CA GLN A 126 -30.09 -6.14 -15.98
C GLN A 126 -31.51 -5.61 -16.27
N ASP A 127 -31.70 -4.29 -16.24
CA ASP A 127 -32.99 -3.64 -16.50
C ASP A 127 -33.41 -3.71 -17.99
N GLU A 128 -32.44 -3.84 -18.89
CA GLU A 128 -32.65 -3.94 -20.35
C GLU A 128 -32.94 -5.37 -20.84
N ILE A 129 -32.83 -6.40 -19.99
CA ILE A 129 -33.09 -7.78 -20.41
C ILE A 129 -34.59 -7.98 -20.75
N PRO A 130 -34.92 -8.46 -21.96
CA PRO A 130 -36.29 -8.73 -22.35
C PRO A 130 -36.92 -9.83 -21.49
N LYS A 131 -37.94 -9.48 -20.67
CA LYS A 131 -38.65 -10.38 -19.74
C LYS A 131 -39.39 -11.55 -20.39
N ASN A 132 -39.42 -11.57 -21.72
CA ASN A 132 -40.13 -12.50 -22.59
C ASN A 132 -39.31 -13.76 -22.97
N GLN A 133 -38.10 -13.95 -22.44
CA GLN A 133 -37.31 -15.20 -22.56
C GLN A 133 -37.04 -15.84 -21.19
N GLN A 134 -38.02 -16.58 -20.64
CA GLN A 134 -38.06 -17.00 -19.23
C GLN A 134 -36.80 -17.74 -18.71
N ASP A 135 -36.31 -18.78 -19.39
CA ASP A 135 -35.20 -19.61 -18.85
C ASP A 135 -33.83 -18.91 -18.96
N ASN A 136 -33.53 -18.32 -20.12
CA ASN A 136 -32.26 -17.59 -20.31
C ASN A 136 -32.21 -16.30 -19.47
N HIS A 137 -33.35 -15.65 -19.23
CA HIS A 137 -33.44 -14.46 -18.41
C HIS A 137 -33.10 -14.76 -16.94
N GLU A 138 -33.53 -15.90 -16.40
CA GLU A 138 -33.28 -16.24 -15.00
C GLU A 138 -31.78 -16.51 -14.75
N GLU A 139 -31.13 -17.25 -15.65
CA GLU A 139 -29.69 -17.54 -15.54
C GLU A 139 -28.83 -16.27 -15.70
N ILE A 140 -29.12 -15.44 -16.70
CA ILE A 140 -28.40 -14.18 -16.93
C ILE A 140 -28.61 -13.23 -15.74
N SER A 141 -29.84 -13.13 -15.22
CA SER A 141 -30.15 -12.29 -14.06
C SER A 141 -29.36 -12.72 -12.82
N LYS A 142 -29.32 -14.02 -12.52
CA LYS A 142 -28.51 -14.58 -11.41
C LYS A 142 -27.02 -14.27 -11.59
N HIS A 143 -26.51 -14.34 -12.82
CA HIS A 143 -25.12 -14.01 -13.12
C HIS A 143 -24.83 -12.51 -12.90
N LEU A 144 -25.72 -11.63 -13.34
CA LEU A 144 -25.58 -10.18 -13.14
C LEU A 144 -25.67 -9.81 -11.66
N GLU A 145 -26.61 -10.39 -10.91
CA GLU A 145 -26.70 -10.21 -9.45
C GLU A 145 -25.41 -10.63 -8.75
N TYR A 146 -24.83 -11.77 -9.15
CA TYR A 146 -23.55 -12.22 -8.63
C TYR A 146 -22.43 -11.20 -8.93
N LEU A 147 -22.33 -10.72 -10.17
CA LEU A 147 -21.33 -9.73 -10.57
C LEU A 147 -21.49 -8.42 -9.82
N ILE A 148 -22.72 -7.91 -9.68
CA ILE A 148 -23.06 -6.73 -8.87
C ILE A 148 -22.57 -6.93 -7.43
N SER A 149 -22.86 -8.08 -6.83
CA SER A 149 -22.40 -8.40 -5.47
C SER A 149 -20.87 -8.41 -5.34
N GLN A 150 -20.14 -8.89 -6.34
CA GLN A 150 -18.67 -8.83 -6.32
C GLN A 150 -18.16 -7.39 -6.41
N VAL A 151 -18.76 -6.57 -7.26
CA VAL A 151 -18.40 -5.15 -7.39
C VAL A 151 -18.69 -4.39 -6.09
N GLU A 152 -19.79 -4.69 -5.40
CA GLU A 152 -20.10 -4.12 -4.09
C GLU A 152 -19.04 -4.47 -3.03
N LYS A 153 -18.61 -5.73 -2.97
CA LYS A 153 -17.52 -6.17 -2.09
C LYS A 153 -16.21 -5.44 -2.41
N LEU A 154 -15.93 -5.18 -3.69
CA LEU A 154 -14.76 -4.44 -4.14
C LEU A 154 -14.80 -2.98 -3.66
N ILE A 155 -15.97 -2.33 -3.80
CA ILE A 155 -16.21 -0.96 -3.30
C ILE A 155 -16.01 -0.91 -1.79
N GLU A 156 -16.59 -1.87 -1.07
CA GLU A 156 -16.46 -1.95 0.39
C GLU A 156 -15.00 -2.12 0.82
N PHE A 157 -14.28 -3.03 0.18
CA PHE A 157 -12.87 -3.25 0.43
C PHE A 157 -12.04 -1.96 0.23
N TYR A 158 -12.16 -1.31 -0.94
CA TYR A 158 -11.43 -0.08 -1.20
C TYR A 158 -11.82 1.06 -0.25
N SER A 159 -13.09 1.13 0.16
CA SER A 159 -13.58 2.13 1.11
C SER A 159 -12.98 1.91 2.51
N ARG A 160 -12.92 0.66 2.96
CA ARG A 160 -12.27 0.29 4.24
C ARG A 160 -10.79 0.60 4.22
N VAL A 161 -10.09 0.26 3.14
CA VAL A 161 -8.65 0.58 3.00
C VAL A 161 -8.42 2.09 2.96
N LEU A 162 -9.27 2.86 2.27
CA LEU A 162 -9.21 4.33 2.26
C LEU A 162 -9.50 4.95 3.64
N LYS A 163 -10.39 4.34 4.42
CA LYS A 163 -10.67 4.77 5.80
C LYS A 163 -9.48 4.53 6.72
N LEU A 164 -8.91 3.33 6.69
CA LEU A 164 -7.69 3.00 7.43
C LEU A 164 -6.51 3.89 7.03
N SER A 165 -6.39 4.22 5.73
CA SER A 165 -5.35 5.14 5.25
C SER A 165 -5.58 6.60 5.63
N LYS A 166 -6.74 6.96 6.21
CA LYS A 166 -6.94 8.28 6.82
C LYS A 166 -6.68 8.20 8.32
N GLU A 167 -7.24 7.21 9.00
CA GLU A 167 -7.10 7.02 10.45
C GLU A 167 -5.64 6.80 10.90
N LEU A 168 -4.79 6.21 10.06
CA LEU A 168 -3.36 6.03 10.36
C LEU A 168 -2.51 7.29 10.15
N PHE A 169 -3.07 8.37 9.58
CA PHE A 169 -2.30 9.54 9.12
C PHE A 169 -2.93 10.90 9.43
N ASP A 170 -4.11 10.91 10.07
CA ASP A 170 -4.66 12.05 10.82
C ASP A 170 -4.15 12.00 12.27
#